data_AF-A0A453SJD8-F1
#
_entry.id   AF-A0A453SJD8-F1
#
_cell.length_a   1.000
_cell.length_b   1.000
_cell.length_c   1.000
_cell.angle_alpha   90.00
_cell.angle_beta   90.00
_cell.angle_gamma   90.00
#
_symmetry.space_group_name_H-M   'P 1'
#
loop_
_entity.id
_entity.type
_entity.pdbx_description
1 polymer ?
#
loop_
_entity_poly.entity_id
_entity_poly.type
_entity_poly.pdbx_seq_one_letter_code
_entity_poly.pdbx_strand_id
1 'polypeptide(L)' 'MKQFSLTGERDTVENKIRNIVDVRDVADALLLAYENPEASGRYICSSKPVKVSDMISVLKTLYPMYTYPKK' A
#
# COMPACT_ATOMS: atom_id res chain seq x y z
N MET A 1 29.01 -12.53 5.28
CA MET A 1 28.81 -12.16 3.85
C MET A 1 27.36 -11.73 3.69
N LYS A 2 27.09 -10.51 3.22
CA LYS A 2 25.73 -9.98 3.01
C LYS A 2 25.33 -10.22 1.56
N GLN A 3 24.25 -10.96 1.36
CA GLN A 3 23.61 -11.11 0.05
C GLN A 3 22.62 -9.94 -0.14
N PHE A 4 22.61 -9.34 -1.32
CA PHE A 4 21.58 -8.41 -1.78
C PHE A 4 20.93 -9.01 -3.02
N SER A 5 19.64 -9.33 -2.95
CA SER A 5 18.79 -9.70 -4.10
C SER A 5 17.75 -8.62 -4.39
N LEU A 6 17.29 -8.56 -5.64
CA LEU A 6 16.25 -7.66 -6.11
C LEU A 6 14.84 -8.04 -5.64
N THR A 7 14.73 -8.98 -4.68
CA THR A 7 13.50 -9.65 -4.22
C THR A 7 13.11 -9.33 -2.77
N GLY A 8 13.77 -8.35 -2.12
CA GLY A 8 13.39 -7.89 -0.77
C GLY A 8 13.52 -8.99 0.30
N GLU A 9 14.71 -9.58 0.42
CA GLU A 9 15.10 -10.58 1.43
C GLU A 9 14.93 -10.06 2.87
N ARG A 10 13.69 -10.07 3.37
CA ARG A 10 13.45 -10.26 4.80
C ARG A 10 12.65 -11.54 4.95
N ASP A 11 13.19 -12.49 5.69
CA ASP A 11 12.45 -13.71 6.04
C ASP A 11 11.21 -13.37 6.88
N THR A 12 11.23 -12.22 7.56
CA THR A 12 10.14 -11.74 8.40
C THR A 12 9.73 -10.31 8.06
N VAL A 13 8.44 -10.03 8.19
CA VAL A 13 7.91 -8.67 8.07
C VAL A 13 7.01 -8.36 9.25
N GLU A 14 7.22 -7.18 9.84
CA GLU A 14 6.43 -6.72 10.96
C GLU A 14 4.96 -6.53 10.54
N ASN A 15 4.05 -7.16 11.29
CA ASN A 15 2.61 -7.07 11.02
C ASN A 15 1.99 -5.76 11.52
N LYS A 16 2.49 -4.64 11.01
CA LYS A 16 1.97 -3.30 11.31
C LYS A 16 0.82 -2.92 10.36
N ILE A 17 0.06 -1.92 10.79
CA ILE A 17 -0.90 -1.23 9.93
C ILE A 17 -0.14 -0.33 8.94
N ARG A 18 -0.64 -0.26 7.70
CA ARG A 18 -0.17 0.62 6.64
C ARG A 18 -1.37 1.41 6.11
N ASN A 19 -1.16 2.70 5.87
CA ASN A 19 -2.10 3.54 5.15
C ASN A 19 -1.64 3.54 3.70
N ILE A 20 -2.44 2.93 2.82
CA ILE A 20 -2.17 2.82 1.39
C ILE A 20 -3.39 3.41 0.68
N VAL A 21 -3.17 4.04 -0.47
CA VAL A 21 -4.22 4.54 -1.34
C VAL A 21 -3.84 4.23 -2.78
N ASP A 22 -4.82 3.92 -3.63
CA ASP A 22 -4.57 3.74 -5.05
C ASP A 22 -4.15 5.08 -5.65
N VAL A 23 -3.11 5.08 -6.49
CA VAL A 23 -2.58 6.30 -7.10
C VAL A 23 -3.62 6.99 -7.99
N ARG A 24 -4.57 6.24 -8.56
CA ARG A 24 -5.67 6.80 -9.36
C ARG A 24 -6.63 7.60 -8.50
N ASP A 25 -7.00 7.07 -7.33
CA ASP A 25 -7.84 7.79 -6.37
C ASP A 25 -7.18 9.10 -5.91
N VAL A 26 -5.84 9.12 -5.77
CA VAL A 26 -5.10 10.35 -5.46
C VAL A 26 -5.15 11.34 -6.62
N ALA A 27 -4.95 10.88 -7.86
CA ALA A 27 -5.04 11.73 -9.04
C ALA A 27 -6.44 12.34 -9.20
N ASP A 28 -7.48 11.53 -9.02
CA ASP A 28 -8.87 11.97 -9.10
C ASP A 28 -9.22 12.94 -7.96
N ALA A 29 -8.74 12.67 -6.74
CA ALA A 29 -8.94 13.58 -5.61
C ALA A 29 -8.25 14.94 -5.81
N LEU A 30 -7.05 14.94 -6.41
CA LEU A 30 -6.35 16.18 -6.76
C LEU A 30 -7.09 16.97 -7.83
N LEU A 31 -7.58 16.29 -8.88
CA LEU A 31 -8.38 16.92 -9.93
C LEU A 31 -9.67 17.52 -9.36
N LEU A 32 -10.40 16.76 -8.54
CA LEU A 32 -11.63 17.22 -7.89
C LEU A 32 -11.40 18.43 -6.99
N ALA A 33 -10.30 18.45 -6.22
CA ALA A 33 -9.95 19.59 -5.38
C ALA A 33 -9.55 20.82 -6.18
N TYR A 34 -8.96 20.64 -7.38
CA TYR A 34 -8.60 21.74 -8.28
C TYR A 34 -9.82 22.34 -8.98
N GLU A 35 -10.75 21.50 -9.46
CA GLU A 35 -11.90 21.95 -10.25
C GLU A 35 -13.03 22.56 -9.40
N ASN A 36 -13.11 22.19 -8.11
CA ASN A 36 -14.15 22.71 -7.22
C ASN A 36 -13.72 24.06 -6.60
N PRO A 37 -14.37 25.19 -6.96
CA PRO A 37 -13.99 26.51 -6.43
C PRO A 37 -14.22 26.68 -4.92
N GLU A 38 -15.06 25.84 -4.31
CA GLU A 38 -15.32 25.84 -2.87
C GLU A 38 -14.29 24.99 -2.08
N ALA A 39 -13.43 24.24 -2.77
CA ALA A 39 -12.43 23.42 -2.12
C ALA A 39 -11.38 24.31 -1.42
N SER A 40 -11.10 24.00 -0.14
CA SER A 40 -10.14 24.77 0.65
C SER A 40 -9.53 23.93 1.77
N GLY A 41 -8.34 24.34 2.23
CA GLY A 41 -7.64 23.68 3.32
C GLY A 41 -6.93 22.39 2.91
N ARG A 42 -6.99 21.37 3.77
CA ARG A 42 -6.25 20.11 3.62
C ARG A 42 -7.20 18.93 3.60
N TYR A 43 -7.04 18.06 2.61
CA TYR A 43 -7.78 16.82 2.48
C TYR A 43 -6.89 15.61 2.76
N ILE A 44 -7.38 14.67 3.57
CA ILE A 44 -6.72 13.38 3.76
C ILE A 44 -7.31 12.42 2.73
N CYS A 45 -6.52 12.08 1.70
CA CYS A 45 -6.84 11.02 0.76
C CYS A 45 -6.24 9.71 1.27
N SER A 46 -7.03 8.91 1.97
CA SER A 46 -6.60 7.62 2.51
C SER A 46 -7.70 6.58 2.34
N SER A 47 -7.32 5.37 1.95
CA SER A 47 -8.22 4.21 2.02
C SER A 47 -8.24 3.63 3.44
N LYS A 48 -8.99 2.54 3.64
CA LYS A 48 -9.03 1.81 4.91
C LYS A 48 -7.62 1.33 5.27
N PRO A 49 -7.13 1.60 6.49
CA PRO A 49 -5.84 1.08 6.93
C PRO A 49 -5.79 -0.45 6.83
N VAL A 50 -4.68 -0.99 6.34
CA VAL A 50 -4.51 -2.42 6.06
C VAL A 50 -3.37 -3.00 6.88
N LYS A 51 -3.55 -4.17 7.49
CA LYS A 51 -2.42 -4.89 8.11
C LYS A 51 -1.58 -5.56 7.03
N VAL A 52 -0.27 -5.60 7.24
CA VAL A 52 0.64 -6.30 6.32
C VAL A 52 0.23 -7.77 6.09
N SER A 53 -0.29 -8.46 7.10
CA SER A 53 -0.81 -9.83 6.95
C SER A 53 -1.97 -9.94 5.95
N ASP A 54 -2.84 -8.94 5.94
CA ASP A 54 -4.04 -8.93 5.11
C ASP A 54 -3.64 -8.64 3.66
N MET A 55 -2.70 -7.71 3.47
CA MET A 55 -2.07 -7.45 2.17
C MET A 55 -1.36 -8.69 1.60
N ILE A 56 -0.60 -9.43 2.42
CA ILE A 56 0.04 -10.68 1.99
C ILE A 56 -0.99 -11.74 1.61
N SER A 57 -2.12 -11.81 2.31
CA SER A 57 -3.20 -12.77 2.01
C SER A 57 -3.82 -12.50 0.63
N VAL A 58 -4.01 -11.23 0.29
CA VAL A 58 -4.43 -10.83 -1.06
C VAL A 58 -3.36 -11.20 -2.09
N LEU A 59 -2.09 -10.87 -1.84
CA LEU A 59 -1.02 -11.19 -2.77
C LEU A 59 -0.90 -12.71 -3.01
N LYS A 60 -1.01 -13.54 -1.97
CA LYS A 60 -0.98 -15.02 -2.10
C LYS A 60 -2.10 -15.55 -2.98
N THR A 61 -3.27 -14.93 -2.92
CA THR A 61 -4.41 -15.30 -3.78
C THR A 61 -4.12 -14.97 -5.24
N LEU A 62 -3.50 -13.81 -5.49
CA LEU A 62 -3.23 -13.32 -6.85
C LEU A 62 -1.97 -13.95 -7.48
N TYR A 63 -0.97 -14.25 -6.67
CA TYR A 63 0.36 -14.67 -7.11
C TYR A 63 0.87 -15.87 -6.28
N PRO A 64 0.19 -17.01 -6.30
CA PRO A 64 0.44 -18.14 -5.40
C PRO A 64 1.83 -18.77 -5.53
N MET A 65 2.50 -18.59 -6.68
CA MET A 65 3.82 -19.15 -6.96
C MET A 65 4.98 -18.39 -6.31
N TYR A 66 4.72 -17.25 -5.69
CA TYR A 66 5.76 -16.44 -5.04
C TYR A 66 6.01 -16.87 -3.60
N THR A 67 7.26 -16.70 -3.15
CA THR A 67 7.62 -16.84 -1.74
C THR A 67 7.25 -15.56 -0.99
N TYR A 68 6.59 -15.72 0.15
CA TYR A 68 6.18 -14.60 1.00
C TYR A 68 6.90 -14.63 2.34
N PRO A 69 7.19 -13.46 2.93
CA PRO A 69 7.79 -13.39 4.26
C PRO A 69 6.89 -14.00 5.33
N LYS A 70 7.53 -14.58 6.34
CA LYS A 70 6.88 -15.10 7.55
C LYS A 70 6.67 -13.95 8.55
N LYS A 71 5.93 -14.22 9.63
CA LYS A 71 5.79 -13.25 10.73
C LYS A 71 7.12 -13.05 11.46
#